data_AF-A0A967T7T2-F1
#
_entry.id   AF-A0A967T7T2-F1
#
_cell.length_a   1.000
_cell.length_b   1.000
_cell.length_c   1.000
_cell.angle_alpha   90.00
_cell.angle_beta   90.00
_cell.angle_gamma   90.00
#
_symmetry.space_group_name_H-M   'P 1'
#
loop_
_entity.id
_entity.type
_entity.pdbx_description
1 polymer ?
#
loop_
_entity_poly.entity_id
_entity_poly.type
_entity_poly.pdbx_seq_one_letter_code
_entity_poly.pdbx_strand_id
1 'polypeptide(L)' 'IEAEKMNHHPEWFNVYSKVIVDLTTHDAGGITELDLELARKMNELTGDSV' A
#
# COMPACT_ATOMS: atom_id res chain seq x y z
N ILE A 1 0.33 3.45 -10.57
CA ILE A 1 1.64 3.96 -11.03
C ILE A 1 2.63 4.02 -9.88
N GLU A 2 2.28 4.53 -8.69
CA GLU A 2 3.23 4.56 -7.55
C GLU A 2 3.73 3.16 -7.13
N ALA A 3 2.83 2.18 -6.95
CA ALA A 3 3.23 0.78 -6.70
C ALA A 3 4.19 0.23 -7.76
N GLU A 4 3.95 0.55 -9.03
CA GLU A 4 4.81 0.11 -10.15
C GLU A 4 6.18 0.81 -10.14
N LYS A 5 6.23 2.11 -9.84
CA LYS A 5 7.49 2.86 -9.69
C LYS A 5 8.35 2.31 -8.55
N MET A 6 7.71 1.82 -7.49
CA MET A 6 8.37 1.21 -6.33
C MET A 6 8.71 -0.26 -6.56
N ASN A 7 8.19 -0.88 -7.62
CA ASN A 7 8.17 -2.34 -7.79
C ASN A 7 7.69 -3.07 -6.53
N HIS A 8 6.65 -2.51 -5.89
CA HIS A 8 6.07 -3.00 -4.64
C HIS A 8 4.56 -2.85 -4.70
N HIS A 9 3.84 -3.96 -4.65
CA HIS A 9 2.41 -4.00 -4.91
C HIS A 9 1.63 -4.38 -3.65
N PRO A 10 0.49 -3.72 -3.37
CA PRO A 10 -0.35 -4.09 -2.26
C PRO A 10 -1.13 -5.38 -2.55
N GLU A 11 -1.55 -6.05 -1.50
CA GLU A 11 -2.72 -6.93 -1.56
C GLU A 11 -3.96 -6.08 -1.27
N TRP A 12 -4.99 -6.17 -2.10
CA TRP A 12 -6.20 -5.39 -1.88
C TRP A 12 -7.48 -6.14 -2.24
N PHE A 13 -8.56 -5.74 -1.58
CA PHE A 13 -9.89 -6.28 -1.77
C PHE A 13 -10.92 -5.15 -1.85
N ASN A 14 -11.83 -5.21 -2.82
CA ASN A 14 -12.81 -4.16 -3.07
C ASN A 14 -14.24 -4.70 -2.98
N VAL A 15 -15.10 -3.97 -2.26
CA VAL A 15 -16.55 -4.18 -2.23
C VAL A 15 -17.23 -2.83 -2.40
N TYR A 16 -17.81 -2.61 -3.60
CA TYR A 16 -18.43 -1.34 -3.98
C TYR A 16 -17.48 -0.16 -3.69
N SER A 17 -17.82 0.69 -2.72
CA SER A 17 -17.08 1.89 -2.36
C SER A 17 -15.95 1.66 -1.36
N LYS A 18 -15.80 0.44 -0.81
CA LYS A 18 -14.76 0.13 0.18
C LYS A 18 -13.61 -0.61 -0.47
N VAL A 19 -12.39 -0.14 -0.25
CA VAL A 19 -11.14 -0.83 -0.57
C VAL A 19 -10.44 -1.15 0.75
N ILE A 20 -10.06 -2.41 0.94
CA ILE A 20 -9.23 -2.88 2.04
C ILE A 20 -7.87 -3.18 1.43
N VAL A 21 -6.81 -2.73 2.10
CA VAL A 21 -5.43 -2.81 1.59
C VAL A 21 -4.56 -3.40 2.69
N ASP A 22 -3.87 -4.48 2.36
CA ASP A 22 -2.86 -5.12 3.19
C ASP A 22 -1.48 -4.93 2.54
N LEU A 23 -0.49 -4.55 3.34
CA LEU A 23 0.88 -4.26 2.89
C LEU A 23 1.86 -5.15 3.63
N THR A 24 2.63 -5.91 2.86
CA THR A 24 3.73 -6.73 3.35
C THR A 24 4.74 -6.94 2.23
N THR A 25 6.00 -7.10 2.59
CA THR A 25 7.06 -7.48 1.65
C THR A 25 7.22 -8.99 1.67
N HIS A 26 6.71 -9.67 0.64
CA HIS A 26 6.70 -11.14 0.54
C HIS A 26 8.10 -11.74 0.70
N ASP A 27 9.10 -11.19 0.01
CA ASP A 27 10.47 -11.71 0.01
C ASP A 27 11.16 -11.57 1.38
N ALA A 28 10.76 -10.57 2.16
CA ALA A 28 11.23 -10.38 3.53
C ALA A 28 10.42 -11.18 4.57
N GLY A 29 9.28 -11.77 4.16
CA GLY A 29 8.36 -12.48 5.04
C GLY A 29 7.69 -11.57 6.07
N GLY A 30 7.58 -10.26 5.81
CA GLY A 30 7.02 -9.30 6.76
C GLY A 30 7.09 -7.85 6.30
N ILE A 31 6.90 -6.93 7.26
CA ILE A 31 6.85 -5.48 7.01
C ILE A 31 8.26 -4.92 6.80
N THR A 32 8.43 -4.11 5.76
CA THR A 32 9.64 -3.33 5.49
C THR A 32 9.31 -1.84 5.27
N GLU A 33 10.33 -1.01 5.01
CA GLU A 33 10.12 0.41 4.70
C GLU A 33 9.31 0.60 3.40
N LEU A 34 9.37 -0.35 2.44
CA LEU A 34 8.58 -0.28 1.21
C LEU A 34 7.07 -0.26 1.52
N ASP A 35 6.66 -1.03 2.51
CA ASP A 35 5.26 -1.06 2.99
C ASP A 35 4.86 0.28 3.60
N LEU A 36 5.75 0.88 4.41
CA LEU A 36 5.49 2.17 5.04
C LEU A 36 5.45 3.32 4.03
N GLU A 37 6.36 3.31 3.04
CA GLU A 37 6.39 4.31 1.97
C GLU A 37 5.13 4.24 1.09
N LEU A 38 4.71 3.02 0.72
CA LEU A 38 3.50 2.84 -0.08
C LEU A 38 2.25 3.27 0.71
N ALA A 39 2.18 2.94 2.00
CA ALA A 39 1.10 3.41 2.87
C ALA A 39 1.02 4.94 2.93
N ARG A 40 2.16 5.62 3.11
CA ARG A 40 2.22 7.10 3.11
C ARG A 40 1.72 7.69 1.79
N LYS A 41 2.15 7.12 0.66
CA LYS A 41 1.69 7.56 -0.68
C LYS A 41 0.18 7.37 -0.85
N MET A 42 -0.39 6.30 -0.31
CA MET A 42 -1.83 6.06 -0.34
C MET A 42 -2.59 7.08 0.51
N ASN A 43 -2.11 7.38 1.72
CA ASN A 43 -2.69 8.42 2.59
C ASN A 43 -2.67 9.81 1.93
N GLU A 44 -1.55 10.18 1.29
CA GLU A 44 -1.44 11.43 0.53
C GLU A 44 -2.50 11.53 -0.59
N LEU A 45 -2.84 10.40 -1.23
CA LEU A 45 -3.85 10.35 -2.30
C LEU A 45 -5.29 10.39 -1.78
N THR A 46 -5.56 9.81 -0.61
CA THR A 46 -6.91 9.84 -0.01
C THR A 46 -7.18 11.14 0.75
N GLY A 47 -6.15 11.96 0.98
CA GLY A 47 -6.24 13.15 1.82
C GLY A 47 -6.26 12.80 3.32
N ASP A 48 -5.98 11.55 3.67
CA ASP A 48 -5.85 11.13 5.05
C ASP A 48 -4.52 11.65 5.61
N SER A 49 -4.61 12.55 6.58
CA SER A 49 -3.44 13.07 7.29
C SER A 49 -3.18 12.22 8.53
N VAL A 50 -2.59 11.05 8.34
CA VAL A 50 -1.99 10.24 9.43
C VAL A 50 -0.50 10.48 9.47
#